data_AF-A0A0P8XZY6-F1
#
_entry.id   AF-A0A0P8XZY6-F1
#
_cell.length_a   1.000
_cell.length_b   1.000
_cell.length_c   1.000
_cell.angle_alpha   90.00
_cell.angle_beta   90.00
_cell.angle_gamma   90.00
#
_symmetry.space_group_name_H-M   'P 1'
#
loop_
_entity.id
_entity.type
_entity.pdbx_description
1 polymer ?
#
loop_
_entity_poly.entity_id
_entity_poly.type
_entity_poly.pdbx_seq_one_letter_code
_entity_poly.pdbx_strand_id
1 'polypeptide(L)'
;MLRERHDIERHTRWYDIKKKLDSDLRYRMVDSMYREEYFEDYLHIMKEEKRKEREQREQRERERHRERKSDRKDRDKDKDKDKSRKDRDRSRSKDKEREPKSSKDKEEKTKSEKSRKRESPEEGEHREDSEREERAGSVDSEVARQKENEAEQKQKEREKKLRAEQSIREREKEVQRTLAGHLRDRDKEREHHMREECIGHFTALLTDLVRTPDFTWKEVKRQLRKDHRWELIETLDRDDRERKFNEHIDNLMKKKRERFREMLDDVNTLQLTSTWKEIKKLIKEDPRYLKYNSEKGEREFRDYIKDKTMHAKTALRELLQECKFITHKSSDLIKENPNHLKEIQDILKNDKRYLVLDHMEEERNTIVLGFLEELNKRGPPPPPTASESTRRNK
;
A
#
# COMPACT_ATOMS: atom_id res chain seq x y z
N MET A 1 -7.93 -2.85 36.99
CA MET A 1 -7.21 -2.18 38.07
C MET A 1 -6.16 -1.20 37.52
N LEU A 2 -4.98 -1.65 37.05
CA LEU A 2 -3.93 -0.71 36.59
C LEU A 2 -4.35 0.22 35.43
N ARG A 3 -5.19 -0.26 34.49
CA ARG A 3 -5.78 0.54 33.40
C ARG A 3 -6.82 1.58 33.85
N GLU A 4 -7.32 1.51 35.08
CA GLU A 4 -8.29 2.47 35.65
C GLU A 4 -7.60 3.62 36.42
N ARG A 5 -6.27 3.64 36.47
CA ARG A 5 -5.48 4.52 37.34
C ARG A 5 -4.76 5.59 36.52
N HIS A 6 -5.23 6.83 36.65
CA HIS A 6 -4.61 8.00 36.00
C HIS A 6 -3.31 8.48 36.69
N ASP A 7 -2.96 7.94 37.87
CA ASP A 7 -1.74 8.28 38.60
C ASP A 7 -0.52 7.38 38.26
N ILE A 8 -0.61 6.63 37.16
CA ILE A 8 0.46 5.77 36.63
C ILE A 8 0.94 6.34 35.29
N GLU A 9 2.14 6.90 35.27
CA GLU A 9 2.81 7.39 34.08
C GLU A 9 3.90 6.43 33.59
N ARG A 10 4.38 6.66 32.35
CA ARG A 10 5.48 5.93 31.69
C ARG A 10 6.79 5.81 32.47
N HIS A 11 6.95 6.57 33.55
CA HIS A 11 8.15 6.68 34.40
C HIS A 11 7.86 6.47 35.90
N THR A 12 6.61 6.22 36.30
CA THR A 12 6.24 5.95 37.70
C THR A 12 6.97 4.71 38.19
N ARG A 13 7.65 4.77 39.34
CA ARG A 13 8.34 3.60 39.90
C ARG A 13 7.37 2.77 40.73
N TRP A 14 7.67 1.48 40.83
CA TRP A 14 6.86 0.54 41.59
C TRP A 14 6.66 0.97 43.06
N TYR A 15 7.73 1.36 43.74
CA TYR A 15 7.67 1.78 45.15
C TYR A 15 6.73 2.98 45.41
N ASP A 16 6.57 3.88 44.43
CA ASP A 16 5.71 5.07 44.53
C ASP A 16 4.22 4.72 44.45
N ILE A 17 3.89 3.65 43.72
CA ILE A 17 2.51 3.20 43.46
C ILE A 17 2.09 2.06 44.39
N LYS A 18 3.00 1.17 44.81
CA LYS A 18 2.72 -0.07 45.59
C LYS A 18 1.82 0.17 46.80
N LYS A 19 2.12 1.19 47.62
CA LYS A 19 1.32 1.55 48.80
C LYS A 19 -0.10 2.04 48.46
N LYS A 20 -0.28 2.68 47.29
CA LYS A 20 -1.58 3.13 46.78
C LYS A 20 -2.39 2.03 46.09
N LEU A 21 -1.79 0.88 45.81
CA LEU A 21 -2.49 -0.29 45.23
C LEU A 21 -3.06 -1.20 46.32
N ASP A 22 -2.49 -1.15 47.53
CA ASP A 22 -2.84 -2.06 48.63
C ASP A 22 -4.29 -1.96 49.12
N SER A 23 -5.01 -0.89 48.81
CA SER A 23 -6.44 -0.76 49.10
C SER A 23 -7.37 -1.50 48.13
N ASP A 24 -6.89 -1.94 46.96
CA ASP A 24 -7.72 -2.66 45.97
C ASP A 24 -7.72 -4.17 46.26
N LEU A 25 -8.91 -4.75 46.43
CA LEU A 25 -9.08 -6.20 46.64
C LEU A 25 -8.42 -7.03 45.52
N ARG A 26 -8.46 -6.55 44.28
CA ARG A 26 -7.88 -7.22 43.10
C ARG A 26 -6.35 -7.23 43.16
N TYR A 27 -5.73 -6.23 43.80
CA TYR A 27 -4.28 -6.22 44.06
C TYR A 27 -3.91 -7.20 45.19
N ARG A 28 -4.73 -7.27 46.25
CA ARG A 28 -4.52 -8.20 47.37
C ARG A 28 -4.63 -9.67 46.95
N MET A 29 -5.47 -9.98 45.97
CA MET A 29 -5.64 -11.33 45.40
C MET A 29 -4.49 -11.80 44.49
N VAL A 30 -3.63 -10.90 44.00
CA VAL A 30 -2.42 -11.29 43.26
C VAL A 30 -1.32 -11.68 44.26
N ASP A 31 -0.59 -12.77 44.00
CA ASP A 31 0.57 -13.17 44.80
C ASP A 31 1.64 -12.07 44.81
N SER A 32 2.19 -11.75 45.98
CA SER A 32 3.17 -10.68 46.15
C SER A 32 4.46 -10.86 45.34
N MET A 33 4.77 -12.07 44.84
CA MET A 33 5.90 -12.30 43.94
C MET A 33 5.70 -11.66 42.56
N TYR A 34 4.51 -11.80 41.95
CA TYR A 34 4.24 -11.35 40.57
C TYR A 34 3.68 -9.91 40.48
N ARG A 35 3.37 -9.27 41.62
CA ARG A 35 2.79 -7.91 41.65
C ARG A 35 3.65 -6.85 40.95
N GLU A 36 4.97 -6.98 41.04
CA GLU A 36 5.96 -6.04 40.48
C GLU A 36 6.13 -6.27 38.97
N GLU A 37 6.28 -7.53 38.56
CA GLU A 37 6.34 -7.98 37.16
C GLU A 37 5.11 -7.50 36.35
N TYR A 38 3.89 -7.73 36.85
CA TYR A 38 2.66 -7.26 36.19
C TYR A 38 2.53 -5.73 36.11
N PHE A 39 3.26 -4.97 36.96
CA PHE A 39 3.33 -3.52 36.86
C PHE A 39 4.36 -3.08 35.80
N GLU A 40 5.51 -3.74 35.72
CA GLU A 40 6.50 -3.48 34.66
C GLU A 40 5.97 -3.86 33.28
N ASP A 41 5.27 -4.99 33.15
CA ASP A 41 4.51 -5.38 31.95
C ASP A 41 3.49 -4.30 31.55
N TYR A 42 2.73 -3.78 32.51
CA TYR A 42 1.77 -2.72 32.24
C TYR A 42 2.45 -1.45 31.74
N LEU A 43 3.59 -1.06 32.33
CA LEU A 43 4.40 0.06 31.84
C LEU A 43 5.02 -0.22 30.46
N HIS A 44 5.39 -1.47 30.15
CA HIS A 44 5.87 -1.85 28.82
C HIS A 44 4.76 -1.75 27.78
N ILE A 45 3.57 -2.31 28.07
CA ILE A 45 2.38 -2.22 27.23
C ILE A 45 1.98 -0.76 26.99
N MET A 46 1.99 0.10 28.02
CA MET A 46 1.72 1.54 27.86
C MET A 46 2.75 2.26 26.96
N LYS A 47 4.03 1.87 27.02
CA LYS A 47 5.09 2.41 26.13
C LYS A 47 4.91 1.92 24.69
N GLU A 48 4.56 0.65 24.50
CA GLU A 48 4.24 0.03 23.20
C GLU A 48 2.99 0.65 22.56
N GLU A 49 1.91 0.81 23.32
CA GLU A 49 0.62 1.35 22.88
C GLU A 49 0.79 2.79 22.37
N LYS A 50 1.56 3.61 23.11
CA LYS A 50 1.93 4.97 22.69
C LYS A 50 2.95 5.02 21.53
N ARG A 51 3.80 3.99 21.36
CA ARG A 51 4.68 3.85 20.19
C ARG A 51 3.86 3.56 18.93
N LYS A 52 2.93 2.59 19.02
CA LYS A 52 2.00 2.18 17.95
C LYS A 52 1.06 3.32 17.55
N GLU A 53 0.56 4.11 18.50
CA GLU A 53 -0.23 5.33 18.22
C GLU A 53 0.57 6.34 17.37
N ARG A 54 1.82 6.62 17.78
CA ARG A 54 2.71 7.52 17.03
C ARG A 54 3.01 6.99 15.63
N GLU A 55 3.31 5.70 15.49
CA GLU A 55 3.59 5.05 14.20
C GLU A 55 2.38 5.14 13.26
N GLN A 56 1.16 4.86 13.76
CA GLN A 56 -0.08 5.06 12.99
C GLN A 56 -0.31 6.52 12.60
N ARG A 57 -0.02 7.48 13.50
CA ARG A 57 -0.14 8.90 13.19
C ARG A 57 0.85 9.32 12.10
N GLU A 58 2.11 8.93 12.20
CA GLU A 58 3.12 9.19 11.17
C GLU A 58 2.74 8.52 9.84
N GLN A 59 2.17 7.31 9.86
CA GLN A 59 1.65 6.66 8.65
C GLN A 59 0.52 7.48 8.00
N ARG A 60 -0.51 7.88 8.76
CA ARG A 60 -1.62 8.71 8.25
C ARG A 60 -1.15 10.08 7.76
N GLU A 61 -0.09 10.64 8.32
CA GLU A 61 0.53 11.89 7.83
C GLU A 61 1.35 11.65 6.54
N ARG A 62 2.06 10.52 6.42
CA ARG A 62 2.77 10.11 5.18
C ARG A 62 1.79 9.81 4.05
N GLU A 63 0.65 9.18 4.32
CA GLU A 63 -0.43 8.93 3.35
C GLU A 63 -1.03 10.23 2.83
N ARG A 64 -1.46 11.13 3.72
CA ARG A 64 -1.96 12.47 3.33
C ARG A 64 -0.94 13.33 2.59
N HIS A 65 0.36 13.10 2.81
CA HIS A 65 1.43 13.74 2.02
C HIS A 65 1.62 13.09 0.64
N ARG A 66 1.37 11.79 0.47
CA ARG A 66 1.34 11.10 -0.83
C ARG A 66 0.14 11.57 -1.66
N GLU A 67 -1.05 11.63 -1.08
CA GLU A 67 -2.27 12.16 -1.71
C GLU A 67 -2.04 13.58 -2.24
N ARG A 68 -1.62 14.50 -1.37
CA ARG A 68 -1.29 15.90 -1.72
C ARG A 68 -0.18 16.02 -2.79
N LYS A 69 0.68 15.00 -2.97
CA LYS A 69 1.66 14.95 -4.05
C LYS A 69 1.06 14.44 -5.36
N SER A 70 0.10 13.52 -5.34
CA SER A 70 -0.65 13.15 -6.54
C SER A 70 -1.51 14.32 -7.02
N ASP A 71 -2.32 14.92 -6.14
CA ASP A 71 -3.16 16.09 -6.46
C ASP A 71 -2.40 17.20 -7.18
N ARG A 72 -1.17 17.49 -6.74
CA ARG A 72 -0.28 18.47 -7.38
C ARG A 72 0.19 17.98 -8.74
N LYS A 73 0.72 16.76 -8.82
CA LYS A 73 1.22 16.15 -10.06
C LYS A 73 0.13 16.08 -11.14
N ASP A 74 -1.11 15.79 -10.76
CA ASP A 74 -2.23 15.67 -11.69
C ASP A 74 -2.78 17.04 -12.10
N ARG A 75 -2.88 18.01 -11.18
CA ARG A 75 -3.17 19.42 -11.52
C ARG A 75 -2.13 20.03 -12.46
N ASP A 76 -0.85 19.68 -12.31
CA ASP A 76 0.21 20.21 -13.18
C ASP A 76 0.21 19.55 -14.57
N LYS A 77 -0.07 18.23 -14.68
CA LYS A 77 -0.37 17.58 -15.97
C LYS A 77 -1.50 18.27 -16.72
N ASP A 78 -2.59 18.61 -16.04
CA ASP A 78 -3.78 19.19 -16.69
C ASP A 78 -3.54 20.63 -17.17
N LYS A 79 -2.77 21.43 -16.43
CA LYS A 79 -2.26 22.73 -16.93
C LYS A 79 -1.47 22.58 -18.22
N ASP A 80 -0.61 21.56 -18.31
CA ASP A 80 0.23 21.35 -19.50
C ASP A 80 -0.57 20.82 -20.70
N LYS A 81 -1.63 20.01 -20.46
CA LYS A 81 -2.62 19.67 -21.50
C LYS A 81 -3.35 20.91 -22.03
N ASP A 82 -3.78 21.82 -21.16
CA ASP A 82 -4.51 23.02 -21.57
C ASP A 82 -3.61 24.07 -22.26
N LYS A 83 -2.32 24.19 -21.87
CA LYS A 83 -1.32 24.91 -22.69
C LYS A 83 -1.22 24.32 -24.09
N SER A 84 -1.03 23.00 -24.20
CA SER A 84 -0.89 22.28 -25.47
C SER A 84 -2.12 22.45 -26.38
N ARG A 85 -3.33 22.47 -25.81
CA ARG A 85 -4.57 22.82 -26.53
C ARG A 85 -4.55 24.27 -27.02
N LYS A 86 -4.23 25.22 -26.14
CA LYS A 86 -4.26 26.67 -26.43
C LYS A 86 -3.23 27.09 -27.48
N ASP A 87 -2.08 26.42 -27.53
CA ASP A 87 -1.08 26.67 -28.56
C ASP A 87 -1.44 25.99 -29.90
N ARG A 88 -2.16 24.86 -29.91
CA ARG A 88 -2.73 24.28 -31.15
C ARG A 88 -3.78 25.19 -31.81
N ASP A 89 -4.69 25.79 -31.03
CA ASP A 89 -5.65 26.76 -31.58
C ASP A 89 -4.96 28.03 -32.10
N ARG A 90 -3.93 28.52 -31.38
CA ARG A 90 -3.12 29.66 -31.84
C ARG A 90 -2.41 29.39 -33.17
N SER A 91 -1.85 28.19 -33.36
CA SER A 91 -1.31 27.79 -34.67
C SER A 91 -2.38 27.80 -35.75
N ARG A 92 -3.55 27.21 -35.47
CA ARG A 92 -4.64 27.09 -36.46
C ARG A 92 -5.23 28.43 -36.91
N SER A 93 -5.20 29.45 -36.05
CA SER A 93 -5.60 30.82 -36.43
C SER A 93 -4.52 31.57 -37.22
N LYS A 94 -3.24 31.17 -37.12
CA LYS A 94 -2.11 31.91 -37.71
C LYS A 94 -1.90 31.63 -39.20
N ASP A 95 -2.31 30.46 -39.69
CA ASP A 95 -2.23 30.09 -41.11
C ASP A 95 -3.32 30.75 -41.99
N LYS A 96 -4.24 31.51 -41.40
CA LYS A 96 -5.29 32.24 -42.16
C LYS A 96 -4.94 33.68 -42.52
N GLU A 97 -3.87 34.26 -41.98
CA GLU A 97 -3.52 35.68 -42.16
C GLU A 97 -2.05 35.88 -42.52
N ARG A 98 -1.68 35.62 -43.79
CA ARG A 98 -0.48 36.20 -44.43
C ARG A 98 -0.43 35.98 -45.95
N GLU A 99 -0.78 37.02 -46.71
CA GLU A 99 -0.11 37.28 -47.99
C GLU A 99 1.22 38.04 -47.76
N PRO A 100 2.20 37.96 -48.68
CA PRO A 100 3.53 38.53 -48.48
C PRO A 100 3.74 39.89 -49.18
N LYS A 101 4.34 40.87 -48.48
CA LYS A 101 4.96 42.06 -49.12
C LYS A 101 6.33 42.44 -48.53
N SER A 102 7.36 42.04 -49.27
CA SER A 102 8.57 42.81 -49.66
C SER A 102 9.22 43.86 -48.72
N SER A 103 10.54 43.65 -48.47
CA SER A 103 11.60 44.68 -48.35
C SER A 103 11.58 45.64 -47.13
N LYS A 104 12.68 46.26 -46.67
CA LYS A 104 14.07 46.42 -47.17
C LYS A 104 15.03 46.82 -46.02
N ASP A 105 16.34 46.69 -46.25
CA ASP A 105 17.50 47.38 -45.62
C ASP A 105 17.71 47.47 -44.07
N LYS A 106 18.83 46.85 -43.64
CA LYS A 106 19.91 47.30 -42.72
C LYS A 106 19.67 47.83 -41.28
N GLU A 107 20.26 47.08 -40.34
CA GLU A 107 21.17 47.49 -39.23
C GLU A 107 21.02 48.86 -38.53
N GLU A 108 20.77 48.85 -37.21
CA GLU A 108 21.85 49.06 -36.21
C GLU A 108 21.49 48.76 -34.72
N LYS A 109 22.54 48.52 -33.93
CA LYS A 109 22.75 48.81 -32.48
C LYS A 109 21.76 48.37 -31.36
N THR A 110 22.29 47.46 -30.51
CA THR A 110 22.21 47.48 -29.02
C THR A 110 20.84 47.20 -28.34
N LYS A 111 20.71 46.77 -27.07
CA LYS A 111 21.61 46.83 -25.89
C LYS A 111 21.24 45.73 -24.85
N SER A 112 22.01 45.70 -23.75
CA SER A 112 21.79 45.07 -22.43
C SER A 112 20.36 45.24 -21.85
N GLU A 113 19.85 44.52 -20.83
CA GLU A 113 20.47 43.69 -19.76
C GLU A 113 19.40 42.90 -18.93
N LYS A 114 19.85 42.21 -17.86
CA LYS A 114 19.19 41.99 -16.55
C LYS A 114 18.05 40.97 -16.39
N SER A 115 18.25 40.09 -15.40
CA SER A 115 17.29 39.93 -14.29
C SER A 115 18.06 39.78 -12.96
N ARG A 116 17.56 40.36 -11.87
CA ARG A 116 18.16 40.31 -10.52
C ARG A 116 17.24 39.56 -9.55
N LYS A 117 17.82 38.97 -8.51
CA LYS A 117 17.11 38.37 -7.37
C LYS A 117 17.13 39.34 -6.17
N ARG A 118 16.00 39.45 -5.47
CA ARG A 118 15.73 40.20 -4.22
C ARG A 118 15.98 39.29 -3.00
N GLU A 119 16.08 39.68 -1.72
CA GLU A 119 16.09 40.95 -0.91
C GLU A 119 16.67 40.54 0.49
N SER A 120 16.86 41.31 1.59
CA SER A 120 16.64 42.70 2.09
C SER A 120 17.43 42.85 3.42
N PRO A 121 17.37 43.93 4.25
CA PRO A 121 16.91 45.33 4.07
C PRO A 121 17.91 46.39 4.64
N GLU A 122 17.41 47.60 4.90
CA GLU A 122 17.73 48.52 6.04
C GLU A 122 18.67 49.74 5.82
N GLU A 123 18.10 50.92 6.17
CA GLU A 123 18.62 52.27 6.52
C GLU A 123 19.69 53.02 5.67
N GLY A 124 19.59 54.37 5.70
CA GLY A 124 20.48 55.34 5.03
C GLY A 124 19.74 56.63 4.60
N GLU A 125 20.18 57.80 5.07
CA GLU A 125 19.40 59.05 5.02
C GLU A 125 19.80 60.11 3.96
N HIS A 126 18.92 61.10 3.86
CA HIS A 126 18.88 62.38 3.13
C HIS A 126 20.18 63.16 2.76
N ARG A 127 20.12 63.70 1.52
CA ARG A 127 20.46 65.08 1.04
C ARG A 127 21.90 65.58 0.87
N GLU A 128 21.97 66.61 0.01
CA GLU A 128 23.07 67.53 -0.31
C GLU A 128 23.43 68.43 0.91
N ASP A 129 24.63 69.02 1.05
CA ASP A 129 25.21 70.07 0.18
C ASP A 129 26.76 70.16 0.29
N SER A 130 27.33 71.09 -0.47
CA SER A 130 28.67 71.70 -0.39
C SER A 130 28.88 72.52 0.92
N GLU A 131 30.07 73.01 1.31
CA GLU A 131 31.36 73.25 0.64
C GLU A 131 32.59 73.00 1.59
N ARG A 132 33.82 73.15 1.02
CA ARG A 132 34.97 73.92 1.60
C ARG A 132 36.06 73.26 2.49
N GLU A 133 37.29 73.34 1.94
CA GLU A 133 38.65 73.47 2.53
C GLU A 133 39.31 72.42 3.46
N GLU A 134 40.63 72.25 3.20
CA GLU A 134 41.80 71.85 4.04
C GLU A 134 41.59 71.03 5.35
N ARG A 135 42.49 70.09 5.72
CA ARG A 135 43.96 70.28 5.83
C ARG A 135 44.71 68.97 6.18
N ALA A 136 45.99 68.91 5.82
CA ALA A 136 47.07 68.01 6.30
C ALA A 136 46.71 66.66 6.97
N GLY A 137 47.11 65.55 6.35
CA GLY A 137 46.97 64.20 6.93
C GLY A 137 47.91 63.88 8.10
N SER A 138 47.54 62.89 8.91
CA SER A 138 48.36 62.30 9.98
C SER A 138 48.56 60.80 9.74
N VAL A 139 49.82 60.40 9.58
CA VAL A 139 50.24 59.01 9.26
C VAL A 139 49.86 57.96 10.32
N ASP A 140 49.62 58.37 11.57
CA ASP A 140 49.25 57.46 12.65
C ASP A 140 47.86 56.82 12.44
N SER A 141 46.91 57.61 11.92
CA SER A 141 45.53 57.17 11.60
C SER A 141 45.52 56.09 10.51
N GLU A 142 46.42 56.20 9.54
CA GLU A 142 46.49 55.28 8.40
C GLU A 142 47.12 53.94 8.79
N VAL A 143 48.15 53.95 9.64
CA VAL A 143 48.76 52.74 10.23
C VAL A 143 47.81 52.03 11.20
N ALA A 144 46.99 52.77 11.96
CA ALA A 144 45.95 52.18 12.79
C ALA A 144 44.91 51.43 11.95
N ARG A 145 44.38 52.07 10.90
CA ARG A 145 43.44 51.46 9.95
C ARG A 145 44.02 50.24 9.22
N GLN A 146 45.31 50.25 8.88
CA GLN A 146 45.96 49.08 8.26
C GLN A 146 46.00 47.88 9.22
N LYS A 147 46.33 48.08 10.50
CA LYS A 147 46.34 47.03 11.54
C LYS A 147 44.93 46.49 11.83
N GLU A 148 43.92 47.36 11.84
CA GLU A 148 42.53 46.98 12.01
C GLU A 148 42.02 46.14 10.82
N ASN A 149 42.33 46.53 9.59
CA ASN A 149 42.05 45.74 8.39
C ASN A 149 42.78 44.38 8.39
N GLU A 150 44.06 44.31 8.80
CA GLU A 150 44.78 43.04 8.90
C GLU A 150 44.14 42.13 9.96
N ALA A 151 43.75 42.69 11.11
CA ALA A 151 43.04 41.94 12.16
C ALA A 151 41.67 41.42 11.68
N GLU A 152 40.89 42.24 10.97
CA GLU A 152 39.61 41.82 10.40
C GLU A 152 39.81 40.72 9.35
N GLN A 153 40.77 40.87 8.43
CA GLN A 153 41.11 39.83 7.45
C GLN A 153 41.49 38.51 8.12
N LYS A 154 42.36 38.55 9.13
CA LYS A 154 42.83 37.39 9.90
C LYS A 154 41.69 36.72 10.69
N GLN A 155 40.72 37.49 11.17
CA GLN A 155 39.50 36.98 11.78
C GLN A 155 38.56 36.34 10.75
N LYS A 156 38.38 36.98 9.58
CA LYS A 156 37.58 36.52 8.44
C LYS A 156 38.17 35.24 7.82
N GLU A 157 39.49 35.08 7.82
CA GLU A 157 40.18 33.83 7.43
C GLU A 157 39.99 32.71 8.45
N ARG A 158 40.12 33.00 9.76
CA ARG A 158 39.80 32.04 10.82
C ARG A 158 38.35 31.57 10.72
N GLU A 159 37.41 32.49 10.49
CA GLU A 159 35.99 32.19 10.32
C GLU A 159 35.71 31.36 9.05
N LYS A 160 36.34 31.70 7.91
CA LYS A 160 36.31 30.87 6.68
C LYS A 160 36.85 29.46 6.95
N LYS A 161 37.98 29.33 7.66
CA LYS A 161 38.59 28.04 7.99
C LYS A 161 37.69 27.21 8.90
N LEU A 162 37.09 27.82 9.93
CA LEU A 162 36.11 27.15 10.80
C LEU A 162 34.86 26.71 10.04
N ARG A 163 34.31 27.51 9.12
CA ARG A 163 33.20 27.07 8.25
C ARG A 163 33.60 25.91 7.34
N ALA A 164 34.82 25.94 6.78
CA ALA A 164 35.34 24.85 5.95
C ALA A 164 35.52 23.56 6.76
N GLU A 165 36.10 23.64 7.96
CA GLU A 165 36.28 22.51 8.87
C GLU A 165 34.94 21.93 9.35
N GLN A 166 33.97 22.78 9.69
CA GLN A 166 32.60 22.37 10.01
C GLN A 166 31.93 21.66 8.83
N SER A 167 32.06 22.19 7.60
CA SER A 167 31.51 21.59 6.38
C SER A 167 32.14 20.24 6.04
N ILE A 168 33.47 20.11 6.20
CA ILE A 168 34.19 18.83 6.06
C ILE A 168 33.69 17.83 7.11
N ARG A 169 33.64 18.23 8.38
CA ARG A 169 33.20 17.38 9.50
C ARG A 169 31.74 16.96 9.40
N GLU A 170 30.87 17.81 8.88
CA GLU A 170 29.47 17.47 8.59
C GLU A 170 29.38 16.46 7.42
N ARG A 171 30.15 16.67 6.35
CA ARG A 171 30.24 15.74 5.21
C ARG A 171 30.80 14.37 5.63
N GLU A 172 31.84 14.34 6.46
CA GLU A 172 32.39 13.10 7.04
C GLU A 172 31.35 12.38 7.90
N LYS A 173 30.62 13.11 8.74
CA LYS A 173 29.51 12.57 9.54
C LYS A 173 28.37 12.03 8.66
N GLU A 174 28.13 12.62 7.49
CA GLU A 174 27.15 12.09 6.52
C GLU A 174 27.65 10.83 5.81
N VAL A 175 28.93 10.79 5.41
CA VAL A 175 29.58 9.58 4.87
C VAL A 175 29.58 8.45 5.90
N GLN A 176 29.87 8.74 7.18
CA GLN A 176 29.78 7.76 8.25
C GLN A 176 28.34 7.27 8.50
N ARG A 177 27.34 8.17 8.49
CA ARG A 177 25.92 7.79 8.63
C ARG A 177 25.44 6.90 7.48
N THR A 178 25.77 7.26 6.24
CA THR A 178 25.36 6.50 5.04
C THR A 178 26.09 5.15 4.95
N LEU A 179 27.40 5.11 5.24
CA LEU A 179 28.17 3.87 5.33
C LEU A 179 27.64 2.94 6.44
N ALA A 180 27.37 3.47 7.64
CA ALA A 180 26.80 2.68 8.74
C ALA A 180 25.38 2.16 8.44
N GLY A 181 24.59 2.90 7.66
CA GLY A 181 23.32 2.42 7.12
C GLY A 181 23.53 1.25 6.15
N HIS A 182 24.34 1.48 5.10
CA HIS A 182 24.59 0.47 4.06
C HIS A 182 25.20 -0.83 4.61
N LEU A 183 26.14 -0.74 5.57
CA LEU A 183 26.68 -1.91 6.25
C LEU A 183 25.58 -2.69 6.99
N ARG A 184 24.75 -2.02 7.80
CA ARG A 184 23.63 -2.65 8.52
C ARG A 184 22.62 -3.29 7.59
N ASP A 185 22.31 -2.66 6.45
CA ASP A 185 21.33 -3.21 5.51
C ASP A 185 21.90 -4.42 4.76
N ARG A 186 23.16 -4.38 4.33
CA ARG A 186 23.92 -5.53 3.79
C ARG A 186 24.08 -6.66 4.82
N ASP A 187 24.17 -6.35 6.11
CA ASP A 187 24.29 -7.33 7.18
C ASP A 187 22.95 -8.05 7.43
N LYS A 188 21.83 -7.31 7.51
CA LYS A 188 20.47 -7.90 7.50
C LYS A 188 20.20 -8.74 6.26
N GLU A 189 20.68 -8.31 5.09
CA GLU A 189 20.51 -9.02 3.82
C GLU A 189 21.18 -10.40 3.87
N ARG A 190 22.39 -10.51 4.43
CA ARG A 190 23.05 -11.81 4.65
C ARG A 190 22.34 -12.67 5.69
N GLU A 191 21.88 -12.08 6.80
CA GLU A 191 21.06 -12.80 7.80
C GLU A 191 19.76 -13.34 7.19
N HIS A 192 19.10 -12.54 6.34
CA HIS A 192 17.90 -12.92 5.61
C HIS A 192 18.17 -14.05 4.61
N HIS A 193 19.23 -13.96 3.80
CA HIS A 193 19.61 -15.02 2.86
C HIS A 193 19.87 -16.35 3.60
N MET A 194 20.72 -16.34 4.63
CA MET A 194 21.01 -17.52 5.45
C MET A 194 19.73 -18.14 6.05
N ARG A 195 18.79 -17.30 6.53
CA ARG A 195 17.52 -17.77 7.08
C ARG A 195 16.59 -18.36 6.01
N GLU A 196 16.50 -17.75 4.84
CA GLU A 196 15.69 -18.28 3.73
C GLU A 196 16.31 -19.54 3.11
N GLU A 197 17.64 -19.72 3.12
CA GLU A 197 18.31 -20.99 2.81
C GLU A 197 17.92 -22.09 3.81
N CYS A 198 17.97 -21.79 5.11
CA CYS A 198 17.50 -22.72 6.16
C CYS A 198 16.01 -23.08 6.00
N ILE A 199 15.16 -22.12 5.62
CA ILE A 199 13.74 -22.35 5.31
C ILE A 199 13.58 -23.19 4.04
N GLY A 200 14.42 -22.99 3.02
CA GLY A 200 14.45 -23.80 1.81
C GLY A 200 14.80 -25.25 2.10
N HIS A 201 15.86 -25.50 2.87
CA HIS A 201 16.23 -26.83 3.36
C HIS A 201 15.11 -27.47 4.19
N PHE A 202 14.49 -26.73 5.10
CA PHE A 202 13.36 -27.24 5.90
C PHE A 202 12.13 -27.57 5.05
N THR A 203 11.82 -26.74 4.05
CA THR A 203 10.67 -26.95 3.14
C THR A 203 10.88 -28.15 2.22
N ALA A 204 12.11 -28.37 1.74
CA ALA A 204 12.48 -29.59 1.01
C ALA A 204 12.35 -30.84 1.90
N LEU A 205 12.90 -30.79 3.12
CA LEU A 205 12.84 -31.86 4.10
C LEU A 205 11.39 -32.24 4.48
N LEU A 206 10.51 -31.23 4.66
CA LEU A 206 9.08 -31.44 4.84
C LEU A 206 8.41 -32.05 3.60
N THR A 207 8.79 -31.63 2.40
CA THR A 207 8.24 -32.18 1.14
C THR A 207 8.60 -33.66 0.93
N ASP A 208 9.83 -34.05 1.28
CA ASP A 208 10.30 -35.43 1.16
C ASP A 208 9.60 -36.39 2.13
N LEU A 209 9.47 -35.97 3.40
CA LEU A 209 9.08 -36.84 4.52
C LEU A 209 7.60 -36.70 4.91
N VAL A 210 7.01 -35.52 4.75
CA VAL A 210 5.62 -35.22 5.14
C VAL A 210 4.77 -35.11 3.88
N ARG A 211 4.25 -36.26 3.42
CA ARG A 211 3.48 -36.37 2.16
C ARG A 211 1.96 -36.38 2.36
N THR A 212 1.50 -36.51 3.60
CA THR A 212 0.10 -36.50 4.01
C THR A 212 -0.13 -35.45 5.10
N PRO A 213 -1.32 -34.83 5.16
CA PRO A 213 -1.63 -33.80 6.16
C PRO A 213 -1.93 -34.37 7.56
N ASP A 214 -1.95 -35.69 7.71
CA ASP A 214 -2.48 -36.38 8.88
C ASP A 214 -1.43 -36.57 10.01
N PHE A 215 -0.20 -36.07 9.83
CA PHE A 215 0.88 -36.09 10.83
C PHE A 215 0.80 -34.91 11.81
N THR A 216 1.17 -35.13 13.08
CA THR A 216 1.38 -34.05 14.04
C THR A 216 2.82 -33.51 14.02
N TRP A 217 3.01 -32.25 14.46
CA TRP A 217 4.33 -31.64 14.59
C TRP A 217 5.30 -32.46 15.45
N LYS A 218 4.79 -33.11 16.52
CA LYS A 218 5.60 -33.97 17.41
C LYS A 218 6.17 -35.19 16.68
N GLU A 219 5.37 -35.82 15.82
CA GLU A 219 5.78 -37.00 15.05
C GLU A 219 6.74 -36.62 13.93
N VAL A 220 6.46 -35.53 13.21
CA VAL A 220 7.35 -35.00 12.18
C VAL A 220 8.69 -34.62 12.80
N LYS A 221 8.73 -33.80 13.85
CA LYS A 221 9.96 -33.41 14.55
C LYS A 221 10.79 -34.61 15.05
N ARG A 222 10.15 -35.75 15.38
CA ARG A 222 10.83 -37.01 15.73
C ARG A 222 11.43 -37.73 14.51
N GLN A 223 10.82 -37.60 13.32
CA GLN A 223 11.39 -38.10 12.07
C GLN A 223 12.52 -37.19 11.56
N LEU A 224 12.30 -35.87 11.53
CA LEU A 224 13.26 -34.90 10.99
C LEU A 224 14.60 -34.95 11.72
N ARG A 225 14.59 -35.11 13.06
CA ARG A 225 15.79 -35.30 13.89
C ARG A 225 16.62 -36.57 13.61
N LYS A 226 16.17 -37.44 12.70
CA LYS A 226 16.93 -38.62 12.23
C LYS A 226 17.49 -38.44 10.82
N ASP A 227 17.09 -37.38 10.11
CA ASP A 227 17.61 -37.05 8.79
C ASP A 227 18.89 -36.23 8.98
N HIS A 228 19.96 -36.57 8.26
CA HIS A 228 21.25 -35.89 8.34
C HIS A 228 21.18 -34.39 7.96
N ARG A 229 20.11 -33.97 7.28
CA ARG A 229 19.84 -32.56 6.92
C ARG A 229 19.27 -31.75 8.09
N TRP A 230 19.01 -32.34 9.25
CA TRP A 230 18.56 -31.63 10.45
C TRP A 230 19.53 -30.53 10.90
N GLU A 231 20.83 -30.76 10.76
CA GLU A 231 21.88 -29.81 11.16
C GLU A 231 21.81 -28.52 10.33
N LEU A 232 21.46 -28.62 9.04
CA LEU A 232 21.28 -27.49 8.10
C LEU A 232 20.09 -26.58 8.44
N ILE A 233 19.27 -26.95 9.43
CA ILE A 233 18.04 -26.23 9.84
C ILE A 233 17.95 -26.04 11.35
N GLU A 234 19.00 -26.39 12.11
CA GLU A 234 18.99 -26.27 13.56
C GLU A 234 18.99 -24.80 14.01
N THR A 235 19.62 -23.93 13.22
CA THR A 235 19.70 -22.47 13.33
C THR A 235 18.37 -21.75 13.16
N LEU A 236 17.37 -22.36 12.51
CA LEU A 236 16.06 -21.75 12.30
C LEU A 236 15.25 -21.78 13.60
N ASP A 237 14.57 -20.70 13.99
CA ASP A 237 13.83 -20.67 15.26
C ASP A 237 12.80 -21.81 15.41
N ARG A 238 12.51 -22.19 16.66
CA ARG A 238 11.50 -23.23 16.95
C ARG A 238 10.16 -22.86 16.34
N ASP A 239 9.74 -21.62 16.53
CA ASP A 239 8.40 -21.16 16.15
C ASP A 239 8.32 -20.89 14.63
N ASP A 240 9.45 -20.57 14.00
CA ASP A 240 9.60 -20.58 12.53
C ASP A 240 9.45 -21.98 11.95
N ARG A 241 10.10 -22.98 12.54
CA ARG A 241 9.95 -24.40 12.16
C ARG A 241 8.51 -24.89 12.38
N GLU A 242 7.88 -24.56 13.50
CA GLU A 242 6.51 -24.95 13.81
C GLU A 242 5.48 -24.28 12.89
N ARG A 243 5.68 -22.99 12.55
CA ARG A 243 4.87 -22.26 11.56
C ARG A 243 5.02 -22.83 10.15
N LYS A 244 6.26 -23.05 9.68
CA LYS A 244 6.53 -23.59 8.34
C LYS A 244 6.04 -25.03 8.18
N PHE A 245 6.04 -25.83 9.25
CA PHE A 245 5.35 -27.12 9.29
C PHE A 245 3.84 -26.98 9.09
N ASN A 246 3.16 -26.10 9.84
CA ASN A 246 1.72 -25.90 9.69
C ASN A 246 1.36 -25.38 8.28
N GLU A 247 2.15 -24.43 7.74
CA GLU A 247 2.03 -23.93 6.37
C GLU A 247 2.15 -25.05 5.32
N HIS A 248 3.02 -26.04 5.55
CA HIS A 248 3.13 -27.23 4.68
C HIS A 248 1.90 -28.14 4.80
N ILE A 249 1.40 -28.40 6.01
CA ILE A 249 0.17 -29.19 6.23
C ILE A 249 -1.05 -28.52 5.59
N ASP A 250 -1.19 -27.20 5.72
CA ASP A 250 -2.26 -26.43 5.07
C ASP A 250 -2.14 -26.48 3.54
N ASN A 251 -0.92 -26.43 2.99
CA ASN A 251 -0.69 -26.60 1.56
C ASN A 251 -0.99 -28.04 1.07
N LEU A 252 -0.72 -29.07 1.88
CA LEU A 252 -1.14 -30.44 1.57
C LEU A 252 -2.66 -30.59 1.62
N MET A 253 -3.33 -30.01 2.63
CA MET A 253 -4.79 -29.97 2.73
C MET A 253 -5.42 -29.22 1.56
N LYS A 254 -4.83 -28.10 1.14
CA LYS A 254 -5.25 -27.34 -0.04
C LYS A 254 -5.11 -28.17 -1.33
N LYS A 255 -3.96 -28.79 -1.59
CA LYS A 255 -3.77 -29.69 -2.76
C LYS A 255 -4.72 -30.89 -2.72
N LYS A 256 -5.00 -31.44 -1.53
CA LYS A 256 -5.98 -32.53 -1.30
C LYS A 256 -7.42 -32.06 -1.61
N ARG A 257 -7.78 -30.81 -1.28
CA ARG A 257 -9.05 -30.15 -1.61
C ARG A 257 -9.18 -29.83 -3.09
N GLU A 258 -8.14 -29.31 -3.72
CA GLU A 258 -8.09 -29.01 -5.16
C GLU A 258 -8.35 -30.27 -5.98
N ARG A 259 -7.68 -31.39 -5.67
CA ARG A 259 -7.93 -32.69 -6.32
C ARG A 259 -9.33 -33.25 -6.12
N PHE A 260 -10.00 -32.94 -5.01
CA PHE A 260 -11.40 -33.30 -4.80
C PHE A 260 -12.35 -32.40 -5.61
N ARG A 261 -11.98 -31.13 -5.86
CA ARG A 261 -12.73 -30.22 -6.74
C ARG A 261 -12.55 -30.54 -8.22
N GLU A 262 -11.33 -30.81 -8.67
CA GLU A 262 -11.02 -31.36 -10.01
C GLU A 262 -11.95 -32.54 -10.35
N MET A 263 -12.06 -33.49 -9.41
CA MET A 263 -12.93 -34.67 -9.52
C MET A 263 -14.42 -34.33 -9.59
N LEU A 264 -14.88 -33.24 -8.98
CA LEU A 264 -16.27 -32.77 -9.10
C LEU A 264 -16.51 -32.03 -10.42
N ASP A 265 -15.50 -31.34 -10.95
CA ASP A 265 -15.56 -30.71 -12.27
C ASP A 265 -15.55 -31.73 -13.42
N ASP A 266 -14.94 -32.91 -13.24
CA ASP A 266 -15.03 -34.06 -14.16
C ASP A 266 -16.46 -34.64 -14.26
N VAL A 267 -17.35 -34.37 -13.29
CA VAL A 267 -18.73 -34.90 -13.28
C VAL A 267 -19.60 -34.06 -14.23
N ASN A 268 -19.59 -34.40 -15.51
CA ASN A 268 -20.38 -33.74 -16.57
C ASN A 268 -21.89 -33.62 -16.30
N THR A 269 -22.45 -34.44 -15.40
CA THR A 269 -23.88 -34.41 -15.00
C THR A 269 -24.14 -33.54 -13.76
N LEU A 270 -23.14 -32.84 -13.23
CA LEU A 270 -23.26 -32.00 -12.03
C LEU A 270 -23.96 -30.68 -12.37
N GLN A 271 -25.06 -30.41 -11.67
CA GLN A 271 -25.79 -29.15 -11.68
C GLN A 271 -25.57 -28.41 -10.35
N LEU A 272 -25.79 -27.09 -10.32
CA LEU A 272 -25.66 -26.27 -9.11
C LEU A 272 -26.74 -26.60 -8.06
N THR A 273 -27.82 -27.27 -8.49
CA THR A 273 -28.90 -27.81 -7.66
C THR A 273 -28.73 -29.29 -7.28
N SER A 274 -27.72 -30.00 -7.80
CA SER A 274 -27.52 -31.43 -7.51
C SER A 274 -27.25 -31.70 -6.03
N THR A 275 -27.80 -32.79 -5.49
CA THR A 275 -27.59 -33.16 -4.09
C THR A 275 -26.31 -33.96 -3.91
N TRP A 276 -25.72 -33.87 -2.72
CA TRP A 276 -24.56 -34.70 -2.35
C TRP A 276 -24.83 -36.20 -2.47
N LYS A 277 -26.07 -36.65 -2.23
CA LYS A 277 -26.46 -38.07 -2.31
C LYS A 277 -26.41 -38.63 -3.74
N GLU A 278 -26.60 -37.79 -4.75
CA GLU A 278 -26.51 -38.18 -6.16
C GLU A 278 -25.04 -38.20 -6.60
N ILE A 279 -24.33 -37.09 -6.38
CA ILE A 279 -22.93 -36.94 -6.80
C ILE A 279 -22.02 -37.94 -6.07
N LYS A 280 -22.28 -38.23 -4.78
CA LYS A 280 -21.58 -39.29 -4.04
C LYS A 280 -21.73 -40.68 -4.67
N LYS A 281 -22.84 -41.01 -5.34
CA LYS A 281 -22.99 -42.32 -6.03
C LYS A 281 -22.10 -42.44 -7.26
N LEU A 282 -21.73 -41.32 -7.88
CA LEU A 282 -20.87 -41.28 -9.07
C LEU A 282 -19.38 -41.33 -8.66
N ILE A 283 -18.97 -40.52 -7.67
CA ILE A 283 -17.56 -40.38 -7.27
C ILE A 283 -17.07 -41.44 -6.26
N LYS A 284 -17.94 -42.33 -5.76
CA LYS A 284 -17.62 -43.24 -4.64
C LYS A 284 -16.40 -44.13 -4.86
N GLU A 285 -16.14 -44.53 -6.11
CA GLU A 285 -14.99 -45.38 -6.47
C GLU A 285 -13.75 -44.58 -6.89
N ASP A 286 -13.82 -43.24 -6.99
CA ASP A 286 -12.69 -42.43 -7.47
C ASP A 286 -11.56 -42.40 -6.41
N PRO A 287 -10.31 -42.73 -6.77
CA PRO A 287 -9.17 -42.70 -5.85
C PRO A 287 -8.93 -41.34 -5.17
N ARG A 288 -9.40 -40.23 -5.77
CA ARG A 288 -9.35 -38.87 -5.20
C ARG A 288 -10.37 -38.71 -4.07
N TYR A 289 -11.60 -39.22 -4.23
CA TYR A 289 -12.60 -39.22 -3.16
C TYR A 289 -12.16 -40.08 -1.98
N LEU A 290 -11.70 -41.31 -2.25
CA LEU A 290 -11.22 -42.24 -1.21
C LEU A 290 -10.08 -41.62 -0.38
N LYS A 291 -9.18 -40.87 -1.02
CA LYS A 291 -8.08 -40.16 -0.35
C LYS A 291 -8.52 -38.89 0.40
N TYR A 292 -9.65 -38.27 0.05
CA TYR A 292 -10.05 -36.95 0.59
C TYR A 292 -10.44 -36.97 2.08
N ASN A 293 -10.85 -38.13 2.61
CA ASN A 293 -11.73 -38.33 3.78
C ASN A 293 -13.22 -38.11 3.41
N SER A 294 -13.99 -39.20 3.54
CA SER A 294 -15.39 -39.31 3.11
C SER A 294 -16.39 -38.55 4.00
N GLU A 295 -16.05 -38.25 5.25
CA GLU A 295 -16.88 -37.50 6.21
C GLU A 295 -16.91 -36.02 5.87
N LYS A 296 -15.76 -35.45 5.52
CA LYS A 296 -15.61 -34.01 5.18
C LYS A 296 -16.14 -33.68 3.78
N GLY A 297 -16.37 -34.70 2.94
CA GLY A 297 -16.82 -34.56 1.55
C GLY A 297 -18.13 -33.79 1.37
N GLU A 298 -19.15 -33.97 2.24
CA GLU A 298 -20.42 -33.24 2.08
C GLU A 298 -20.25 -31.73 2.29
N ARG A 299 -19.49 -31.35 3.33
CA ARG A 299 -19.23 -29.94 3.64
C ARG A 299 -18.44 -29.28 2.51
N GLU A 300 -17.42 -29.97 2.00
CA GLU A 300 -16.63 -29.46 0.88
C GLU A 300 -17.46 -29.37 -0.42
N PHE A 301 -18.26 -30.39 -0.74
CA PHE A 301 -19.19 -30.33 -1.88
C PHE A 301 -20.14 -29.14 -1.77
N ARG A 302 -20.72 -28.91 -0.58
CA ARG A 302 -21.63 -27.78 -0.33
C ARG A 302 -20.94 -26.42 -0.49
N ASP A 303 -19.68 -26.30 -0.08
CA ASP A 303 -18.89 -25.08 -0.26
C ASP A 303 -18.42 -24.91 -1.73
N TYR A 304 -18.06 -26.00 -2.42
CA TYR A 304 -17.77 -26.00 -3.86
C TYR A 304 -18.98 -25.59 -4.71
N ILE A 305 -20.20 -26.06 -4.39
CA ILE A 305 -21.43 -25.65 -5.08
C ILE A 305 -21.69 -24.16 -4.88
N LYS A 306 -21.57 -23.63 -3.64
CA LYS A 306 -21.67 -22.17 -3.39
C LYS A 306 -20.66 -21.39 -4.23
N ASP A 307 -19.40 -21.84 -4.25
CA ASP A 307 -18.35 -21.20 -5.04
C ASP A 307 -18.71 -21.22 -6.54
N LYS A 308 -19.10 -22.37 -7.09
CA LYS A 308 -19.43 -22.53 -8.52
C LYS A 308 -20.66 -21.71 -8.92
N THR A 309 -21.69 -21.65 -8.07
CA THR A 309 -22.84 -20.76 -8.23
C THR A 309 -22.42 -19.28 -8.17
N MET A 310 -21.56 -18.89 -7.24
CA MET A 310 -21.06 -17.50 -7.16
C MET A 310 -20.29 -17.11 -8.43
N HIS A 311 -19.40 -17.98 -8.93
CA HIS A 311 -18.67 -17.73 -10.18
C HIS A 311 -19.62 -17.63 -11.39
N ALA A 312 -20.66 -18.48 -11.48
CA ALA A 312 -21.67 -18.39 -12.53
C ALA A 312 -22.46 -17.07 -12.48
N LYS A 313 -22.82 -16.60 -11.27
CA LYS A 313 -23.51 -15.31 -11.09
C LYS A 313 -22.64 -14.11 -11.45
N THR A 314 -21.34 -14.16 -11.16
CA THR A 314 -20.37 -13.15 -11.61
C THR A 314 -20.21 -13.17 -13.13
N ALA A 315 -20.02 -14.36 -13.73
CA ALA A 315 -19.87 -14.51 -15.18
C ALA A 315 -21.11 -14.04 -15.96
N LEU A 316 -22.32 -14.23 -15.42
CA LEU A 316 -23.55 -13.66 -15.99
C LEU A 316 -23.56 -12.12 -15.91
N ARG A 317 -23.08 -11.52 -14.81
CA ARG A 317 -22.94 -10.05 -14.71
C ARG A 317 -21.91 -9.50 -15.68
N GLU A 318 -20.80 -10.20 -15.90
CA GLU A 318 -19.77 -9.85 -16.89
C GLU A 318 -20.34 -9.90 -18.31
N LEU A 319 -21.05 -10.98 -18.67
CA LEU A 319 -21.81 -11.08 -19.93
C LEU A 319 -22.75 -9.90 -20.13
N LEU A 320 -23.59 -9.58 -19.13
CA LEU A 320 -24.53 -8.46 -19.21
C LEU A 320 -23.83 -7.09 -19.37
N GLN A 321 -22.61 -6.94 -18.84
CA GLN A 321 -21.77 -5.76 -19.02
C GLN A 321 -21.07 -5.70 -20.40
N GLU A 322 -20.81 -6.85 -21.02
CA GLU A 322 -20.30 -6.95 -22.41
C GLU A 322 -21.40 -6.70 -23.46
N CYS A 323 -22.67 -7.00 -23.13
CA CYS A 323 -23.83 -6.87 -24.02
C CYS A 323 -24.19 -5.41 -24.36
N LYS A 324 -23.48 -4.80 -25.32
CA LYS A 324 -23.66 -3.39 -25.77
C LYS A 324 -25.07 -2.99 -26.23
N PHE A 325 -25.96 -3.95 -26.51
CA PHE A 325 -27.37 -3.69 -26.83
C PHE A 325 -28.22 -3.41 -25.57
N ILE A 326 -27.74 -3.82 -24.40
CA ILE A 326 -28.32 -3.51 -23.10
C ILE A 326 -27.87 -2.10 -22.69
N THR A 327 -28.84 -1.25 -22.33
CA THR A 327 -28.58 0.16 -22.00
C THR A 327 -29.38 0.59 -20.77
N HIS A 328 -29.09 1.80 -20.25
CA HIS A 328 -29.89 2.42 -19.19
C HIS A 328 -31.40 2.49 -19.51
N LYS A 329 -31.78 2.57 -20.80
CA LYS A 329 -33.17 2.60 -21.25
C LYS A 329 -33.84 1.22 -21.31
N SER A 330 -33.07 0.13 -21.34
CA SER A 330 -33.62 -1.23 -21.50
C SER A 330 -34.55 -1.63 -20.35
N SER A 331 -34.37 -1.07 -19.16
CA SER A 331 -35.31 -1.21 -18.02
C SER A 331 -36.67 -0.57 -18.28
N ASP A 332 -36.73 0.58 -18.95
CA ASP A 332 -37.99 1.25 -19.26
C ASP A 332 -38.64 0.67 -20.52
N LEU A 333 -37.84 0.29 -21.52
CA LEU A 333 -38.31 -0.44 -22.71
C LEU A 333 -39.01 -1.77 -22.37
N ILE A 334 -38.66 -2.43 -21.25
CA ILE A 334 -39.39 -3.62 -20.76
C ILE A 334 -40.75 -3.26 -20.15
N LYS A 335 -40.90 -2.07 -19.54
CA LYS A 335 -42.18 -1.58 -19.01
C LYS A 335 -43.13 -1.16 -20.14
N GLU A 336 -42.57 -0.62 -21.22
CA GLU A 336 -43.30 -0.21 -22.44
C GLU A 336 -43.61 -1.40 -23.35
N ASN A 337 -42.68 -2.35 -23.52
CA ASN A 337 -42.83 -3.55 -24.34
C ASN A 337 -42.40 -4.81 -23.56
N PRO A 338 -43.34 -5.66 -23.10
CA PRO A 338 -43.00 -6.87 -22.35
C PRO A 338 -42.23 -7.91 -23.17
N ASN A 339 -42.25 -7.84 -24.50
CA ASN A 339 -41.44 -8.72 -25.35
C ASN A 339 -39.94 -8.38 -25.32
N HIS A 340 -39.55 -7.16 -24.93
CA HIS A 340 -38.14 -6.74 -24.96
C HIS A 340 -37.27 -7.56 -23.98
N LEU A 341 -37.83 -8.00 -22.84
CA LEU A 341 -37.14 -8.92 -21.94
C LEU A 341 -36.86 -10.27 -22.61
N LYS A 342 -37.81 -10.76 -23.41
CA LYS A 342 -37.69 -12.02 -24.15
C LYS A 342 -36.66 -11.91 -25.27
N GLU A 343 -36.63 -10.81 -26.01
CA GLU A 343 -35.57 -10.50 -27.00
C GLU A 343 -34.17 -10.54 -26.35
N ILE A 344 -34.00 -9.90 -25.19
CA ILE A 344 -32.75 -9.92 -24.43
C ILE A 344 -32.38 -11.36 -24.02
N GLN A 345 -33.33 -12.12 -23.45
CA GLN A 345 -33.11 -13.52 -23.06
C GLN A 345 -32.78 -14.42 -24.25
N ASP A 346 -33.45 -14.26 -25.40
CA ASP A 346 -33.24 -15.07 -26.60
C ASP A 346 -31.86 -14.81 -27.25
N ILE A 347 -31.33 -13.59 -27.12
CA ILE A 347 -29.92 -13.29 -27.47
C ILE A 347 -28.97 -13.97 -26.46
N LEU A 348 -29.22 -13.81 -25.15
CA LEU A 348 -28.33 -14.30 -24.09
C LEU A 348 -28.20 -15.84 -24.04
N LYS A 349 -29.23 -16.59 -24.46
CA LYS A 349 -29.22 -18.07 -24.56
C LYS A 349 -28.08 -18.64 -25.41
N ASN A 350 -27.43 -17.82 -26.25
CA ASN A 350 -26.30 -18.25 -27.08
C ASN A 350 -24.95 -18.23 -26.33
N ASP A 351 -24.85 -17.59 -25.16
CA ASP A 351 -23.62 -17.57 -24.35
C ASP A 351 -23.65 -18.66 -23.25
N LYS A 352 -22.56 -19.42 -23.14
CA LYS A 352 -22.41 -20.52 -22.16
C LYS A 352 -22.60 -20.06 -20.71
N ARG A 353 -22.25 -18.80 -20.38
CA ARG A 353 -22.40 -18.21 -19.03
C ARG A 353 -23.87 -18.05 -18.63
N TYR A 354 -24.78 -17.89 -19.59
CA TYR A 354 -26.22 -17.86 -19.35
C TYR A 354 -26.79 -19.28 -19.15
N LEU A 355 -26.35 -20.23 -19.98
CA LEU A 355 -26.81 -21.64 -19.95
C LEU A 355 -26.39 -22.37 -18.66
N VAL A 356 -25.25 -22.02 -18.06
CA VAL A 356 -24.83 -22.56 -16.74
C VAL A 356 -25.88 -22.32 -15.64
N LEU A 357 -26.76 -21.33 -15.80
CA LEU A 357 -27.85 -21.00 -14.86
C LEU A 357 -29.25 -21.42 -15.36
N ASP A 358 -29.37 -22.27 -16.39
CA ASP A 358 -30.67 -22.75 -16.92
C ASP A 358 -31.55 -23.42 -15.85
N HIS A 359 -30.94 -24.21 -14.97
CA HIS A 359 -31.62 -24.90 -13.86
C HIS A 359 -31.82 -24.01 -12.62
N MET A 360 -31.57 -22.69 -12.75
CA MET A 360 -31.75 -21.66 -11.72
C MET A 360 -32.42 -20.41 -12.32
N GLU A 361 -33.42 -20.60 -13.18
CA GLU A 361 -34.05 -19.54 -13.99
C GLU A 361 -34.53 -18.34 -13.16
N GLU A 362 -35.12 -18.54 -11.99
CA GLU A 362 -35.58 -17.45 -11.12
C GLU A 362 -34.43 -16.54 -10.64
N GLU A 363 -33.30 -17.13 -10.22
CA GLU A 363 -32.12 -16.37 -9.85
C GLU A 363 -31.49 -15.67 -11.07
N ARG A 364 -31.44 -16.35 -12.21
CA ARG A 364 -30.95 -15.78 -13.48
C ARG A 364 -31.76 -14.54 -13.89
N ASN A 365 -33.08 -14.66 -13.88
CA ASN A 365 -33.99 -13.55 -14.21
C ASN A 365 -33.88 -12.41 -13.19
N THR A 366 -33.70 -12.73 -11.90
CA THR A 366 -33.42 -11.73 -10.86
C THR A 366 -32.09 -10.97 -11.11
N ILE A 367 -31.04 -11.66 -11.57
CA ILE A 367 -29.75 -11.03 -11.90
C ILE A 367 -29.87 -10.15 -13.14
N VAL A 368 -30.56 -10.60 -14.19
CA VAL A 368 -30.82 -9.80 -15.40
C VAL A 368 -31.61 -8.54 -15.05
N LEU A 369 -32.76 -8.66 -14.38
CA LEU A 369 -33.61 -7.53 -14.03
C LEU A 369 -32.89 -6.54 -13.08
N GLY A 370 -32.22 -7.05 -12.03
CA GLY A 370 -31.46 -6.20 -11.11
C GLY A 370 -30.30 -5.46 -11.77
N PHE A 371 -29.66 -6.04 -12.80
CA PHE A 371 -28.65 -5.35 -13.60
C PHE A 371 -29.26 -4.24 -14.49
N LEU A 372 -30.43 -4.47 -15.07
CA LEU A 372 -31.14 -3.48 -15.87
C LEU A 372 -31.62 -2.29 -15.01
N GLU A 373 -32.13 -2.54 -13.81
CA GLU A 373 -32.44 -1.52 -12.82
C GLU A 373 -31.19 -0.75 -12.36
N GLU A 374 -30.09 -1.44 -12.14
CA GLU A 374 -28.81 -0.83 -11.78
C GLU A 374 -28.30 0.09 -12.92
N LEU A 375 -28.40 -0.32 -14.18
CA LEU A 375 -28.07 0.54 -15.33
C LEU A 375 -29.00 1.75 -15.47
N ASN A 376 -30.31 1.58 -15.25
CA ASN A 376 -31.26 2.69 -15.28
C ASN A 376 -30.92 3.73 -14.19
N LYS A 377 -30.71 3.27 -12.94
CA LYS A 377 -30.29 4.11 -11.81
C LYS A 377 -28.91 4.74 -12.00
N ARG A 378 -28.00 4.10 -12.73
CA ARG A 378 -26.70 4.69 -13.14
C ARG A 378 -26.90 5.78 -14.20
N GLY A 379 -27.87 5.63 -15.12
CA GLY A 379 -28.15 6.54 -16.21
C GLY A 379 -27.20 6.36 -17.40
N PRO A 380 -27.19 7.29 -18.37
CA PRO A 380 -26.25 7.23 -19.49
C PRO A 380 -24.78 7.24 -19.00
N PRO A 381 -23.86 6.54 -19.69
CA PRO A 381 -22.45 6.59 -19.35
C PRO A 381 -21.94 8.03 -19.45
N PRO A 382 -21.05 8.47 -18.53
CA PRO A 382 -20.50 9.82 -18.55
C PRO A 382 -19.73 10.05 -19.88
N PRO A 383 -19.78 11.27 -20.44
CA PRO A 383 -19.02 11.58 -21.65
C PRO A 383 -17.51 11.42 -21.38
N PRO A 384 -16.70 11.04 -22.38
CA PRO A 384 -15.26 10.77 -22.20
C PRO A 384 -14.42 12.01 -21.80
N THR A 385 -15.04 13.17 -21.66
CA THR A 385 -14.47 14.42 -21.14
C THR A 385 -14.75 14.66 -19.66
N ALA A 386 -15.66 13.89 -19.04
CA ALA A 386 -15.95 13.97 -17.62
C ALA A 386 -15.04 13.00 -16.84
N SER A 387 -14.07 13.53 -16.11
CA SER A 387 -13.37 12.78 -15.07
C SER A 387 -14.35 12.31 -14.00
N GLU A 388 -14.07 11.15 -13.37
CA GLU A 388 -14.97 10.51 -12.41
C GLU A 388 -15.18 11.34 -11.15
N SER A 389 -16.19 12.22 -11.19
CA SER A 389 -16.70 12.88 -9.99
C SER A 389 -17.34 11.83 -9.10
N THR A 390 -16.77 11.61 -7.92
CA THR A 390 -17.20 10.62 -6.94
C THR A 390 -18.69 10.79 -6.63
N ARG A 391 -19.52 9.87 -7.14
CA ARG A 391 -20.96 9.86 -6.86
C ARG A 391 -21.16 9.68 -5.36
N ARG A 392 -21.48 10.79 -4.70
CA ARG A 392 -21.68 10.90 -3.26
C ARG A 392 -22.89 10.06 -2.86
N ASN A 393 -22.65 8.89 -2.27
CA ASN A 393 -23.72 8.04 -1.74
C ASN A 393 -24.65 8.84 -0.83
N LYS A 394 -25.95 8.60 -1.00
CA LYS A 394 -27.08 9.08 -0.21
C LYS A 394 -28.02 7.90 -0.03
#